data_AF-A0A1H5UP60-F1
#
_entry.id   AF-A0A1H5UP60-F1
#
_cell.length_a   1.000
_cell.length_b   1.000
_cell.length_c   1.000
_cell.angle_alpha   90.00
_cell.angle_beta   90.00
_cell.angle_gamma   90.00
#
_symmetry.space_group_name_H-M   'P 1'
#
loop_
_entity.id
_entity.type
_entity.pdbx_description
1 polymer ?
#
loop_
_entity_poly.entity_id
_entity_poly.type
_entity_poly.pdbx_seq_one_letter_code
_entity_poly.pdbx_strand_id
1 'polypeptide(L)'
;MSAIVKIEEKTVTAFACEDFSKVRNDVCYMGENPKDADEIALGSAFEENIKIGDTVSVTVDGITKSFQVTGFVQSVNLQGELCELSIEGYNSLFNQNQTPYLYVYLENAENASSSPAKTEKLLSLKKTKLPKIQSTYQAYSPS
;
A
#
# COMPACT_ATOMS: atom_id res chain seq x y z
N MET A 1 -0.25 -1.02 -5.09
CA MET A 1 1.01 -0.37 -5.54
C MET A 1 1.65 0.32 -4.34
N SER A 2 2.96 0.55 -4.29
CA SER A 2 3.53 1.41 -3.23
C SER A 2 4.57 2.41 -3.75
N ALA A 3 4.71 3.52 -3.03
CA ALA A 3 5.68 4.58 -3.29
C ALA A 3 6.06 5.31 -1.99
N ILE A 4 7.13 6.09 -2.02
CA ILE A 4 7.52 6.96 -0.92
C ILE A 4 6.97 8.36 -1.16
N VAL A 5 6.30 8.92 -0.16
CA VAL A 5 5.71 10.26 -0.21
C VAL A 5 6.08 11.05 1.03
N LYS A 6 5.97 12.38 0.95
CA LYS A 6 6.09 13.26 2.11
C LYS A 6 4.71 13.75 2.53
N ILE A 7 4.38 13.58 3.81
CA ILE A 7 3.18 14.13 4.46
C ILE A 7 3.65 14.93 5.67
N GLU A 8 3.29 16.21 5.72
CA GLU A 8 3.87 17.16 6.68
C GLU A 8 5.41 17.13 6.64
N GLU A 9 6.08 16.86 7.77
CA GLU A 9 7.53 16.70 7.86
C GLU A 9 7.99 15.24 7.77
N LYS A 10 7.08 14.28 7.58
CA LYS A 10 7.36 12.84 7.59
C LYS A 10 7.46 12.27 6.19
N THR A 11 8.42 11.36 6.01
CA THR A 11 8.53 10.51 4.82
C THR A 11 7.86 9.17 5.10
N VAL A 12 6.84 8.83 4.34
CA VAL A 12 6.00 7.64 4.58
C VAL A 12 5.85 6.77 3.36
N THR A 13 5.51 5.51 3.57
CA THR A 13 5.16 4.60 2.47
C THR A 13 3.68 4.76 2.13
N ALA A 14 3.36 5.17 0.91
CA ALA A 14 2.01 5.16 0.38
C ALA A 14 1.70 3.80 -0.24
N PHE A 15 0.53 3.25 0.07
CA PHE A 15 -0.06 2.08 -0.59
C PHE A 15 -1.28 2.52 -1.39
N ALA A 16 -1.45 1.98 -2.59
CA ALA A 16 -2.63 2.20 -3.41
C ALA A 16 -3.38 0.89 -3.65
N CYS A 17 -4.69 0.93 -3.46
CA CYS A 17 -5.60 -0.18 -3.72
C CYS A 17 -6.71 0.28 -4.67
N GLU A 18 -7.12 -0.61 -5.58
CA GLU A 18 -8.21 -0.34 -6.53
C GLU A 18 -9.58 -0.43 -5.84
N ASP A 19 -9.72 -1.39 -4.94
CA ASP A 19 -10.98 -1.69 -4.28
C ASP A 19 -10.73 -2.30 -2.90
N PHE A 20 -10.85 -1.48 -1.87
CA PHE A 20 -10.68 -1.91 -0.48
C PHE A 20 -11.80 -2.87 -0.03
N SER A 21 -12.97 -2.88 -0.66
CA SER A 21 -14.04 -3.84 -0.30
C SER A 21 -13.67 -5.30 -0.63
N LYS A 22 -12.65 -5.50 -1.47
CA LYS A 22 -12.14 -6.82 -1.87
C LYS A 22 -10.91 -7.26 -1.08
N VAL A 23 -10.38 -6.42 -0.18
CA VAL A 23 -9.22 -6.82 0.62
C VAL A 23 -9.65 -7.81 1.70
N ARG A 24 -8.91 -8.92 1.80
CA ARG A 24 -9.23 -9.96 2.80
C ARG A 24 -8.93 -9.49 4.22
N ASN A 25 -7.88 -8.68 4.38
CA ASN A 25 -7.42 -8.15 5.65
C ASN A 25 -7.47 -6.63 5.55
N ASP A 26 -8.64 -6.06 5.79
CA ASP A 26 -8.76 -4.62 5.99
C ASP A 26 -8.12 -4.26 7.34
N VAL A 27 -7.24 -3.27 7.28
CA VAL A 27 -6.48 -2.76 8.42
C VAL A 27 -6.95 -1.38 8.87
N CYS A 28 -8.00 -0.85 8.23
CA CYS A 28 -8.68 0.34 8.72
C CYS A 28 -9.36 0.05 10.06
N TYR A 29 -8.95 0.76 11.11
CA TYR A 29 -9.51 0.58 12.46
C TYR A 29 -10.42 1.73 12.87
N MET A 30 -10.37 2.86 12.16
CA MET A 30 -11.19 4.03 12.42
C MET A 30 -11.47 4.80 11.12
N GLY A 31 -12.72 5.21 10.91
CA GLY A 31 -13.13 5.88 9.67
C GLY A 31 -13.36 4.90 8.51
N GLU A 32 -12.98 5.30 7.30
CA GLU A 32 -13.15 4.53 6.07
C GLU A 32 -11.87 4.53 5.22
N ASN A 33 -11.62 3.43 4.49
CA ASN A 33 -10.59 3.43 3.44
C ASN A 33 -10.96 4.44 2.32
N PRO A 34 -9.96 5.04 1.65
CA PRO A 34 -10.20 6.00 0.59
C PRO A 34 -10.85 5.33 -0.63
N LYS A 35 -11.85 6.00 -1.19
CA LYS A 35 -12.61 5.60 -2.39
C LYS A 35 -12.29 6.52 -3.55
N ASP A 36 -12.22 7.81 -3.30
CA ASP A 36 -12.08 8.84 -4.32
C ASP A 36 -10.62 9.33 -4.47
N ALA A 37 -10.37 10.14 -5.50
CA ALA A 37 -9.02 10.56 -5.90
C ALA A 37 -8.36 11.55 -4.92
N ASP A 38 -9.13 12.19 -4.07
CA ASP A 38 -8.72 13.20 -3.09
C ASP A 38 -8.86 12.71 -1.65
N GLU A 39 -9.03 11.40 -1.45
CA GLU A 39 -9.13 10.78 -0.13
C GLU A 39 -7.86 10.04 0.28
N ILE A 40 -7.57 10.02 1.59
CA ILE A 40 -6.43 9.33 2.16
C ILE A 40 -6.79 8.71 3.52
N ALA A 41 -6.30 7.49 3.76
CA ALA A 41 -6.24 6.95 5.11
C ALA A 41 -4.79 6.98 5.62
N LEU A 42 -4.59 7.37 6.88
CA LEU A 42 -3.26 7.57 7.47
C LEU A 42 -2.91 6.48 8.46
N GLY A 43 -1.63 6.14 8.57
CA GLY A 43 -1.18 5.25 9.62
C GLY A 43 -1.29 5.89 11.01
N SER A 44 -1.26 5.06 12.05
CA SER A 44 -1.42 5.49 13.45
C SER A 44 -0.42 6.55 13.93
N ALA A 45 0.71 6.73 13.24
CA ALA A 45 1.70 7.76 13.58
C ALA A 45 1.21 9.21 13.37
N PHE A 46 0.03 9.39 12.78
CA PHE A 46 -0.60 10.68 12.52
C PHE A 46 -1.83 10.95 13.41
N GLU A 47 -2.37 9.93 14.08
CA GLU A 47 -3.67 10.00 14.78
C GLU A 47 -3.70 11.05 15.91
N GLU A 48 -2.56 11.27 16.59
CA GLU A 48 -2.51 12.25 17.68
C GLU A 48 -2.67 13.71 17.21
N ASN A 49 -2.32 14.01 15.95
CA ASN A 49 -2.21 15.38 15.44
C ASN A 49 -3.20 15.70 14.32
N ILE A 50 -3.78 14.67 13.71
CA ILE A 50 -4.64 14.78 12.53
C ILE A 50 -5.94 14.05 12.82
N LYS A 51 -7.07 14.60 12.36
CA LYS A 51 -8.40 14.03 12.56
C LYS A 51 -9.02 13.62 11.24
N ILE A 52 -9.96 12.68 11.29
CA ILE A 52 -10.82 12.38 10.15
C ILE A 52 -11.61 13.65 9.78
N GLY A 53 -11.65 13.96 8.49
CA GLY A 53 -12.20 15.20 7.94
C GLY A 53 -11.18 16.31 7.77
N ASP A 54 -9.99 16.22 8.38
CA ASP A 54 -8.91 17.17 8.10
C ASP A 54 -8.37 16.96 6.68
N THR A 55 -7.62 17.96 6.19
CA THR A 55 -6.93 17.89 4.91
C THR A 55 -5.42 17.88 5.15
N VAL A 56 -4.71 16.97 4.48
CA VAL A 56 -3.24 16.88 4.52
C VAL A 56 -2.63 17.12 3.15
N SER A 57 -1.43 17.69 3.13
CA SER A 57 -0.67 17.86 1.89
C SER A 57 0.30 16.70 1.69
N VAL A 58 0.18 16.02 0.54
CA VAL A 58 1.05 14.93 0.12
C VAL A 58 1.94 15.43 -1.01
N THR A 59 3.26 15.24 -0.87
CA THR A 59 4.25 15.70 -1.85
C THR A 59 5.12 14.56 -2.36
N VAL A 60 5.30 14.50 -3.69
CA VAL A 60 6.18 13.57 -4.40
C VAL A 60 6.85 14.30 -5.56
N ASP A 61 8.18 14.22 -5.68
CA ASP A 61 8.93 14.77 -6.82
C ASP A 61 8.55 16.23 -7.19
N GLY A 62 8.23 17.06 -6.20
CA GLY A 62 7.83 18.46 -6.36
C GLY A 62 6.35 18.67 -6.73
N ILE A 63 5.57 17.60 -6.91
CA ILE A 63 4.11 17.64 -7.04
C ILE A 63 3.50 17.57 -5.64
N THR A 64 2.69 18.55 -5.28
CA THR A 64 1.95 18.59 -4.01
C THR A 64 0.45 18.57 -4.28
N LYS A 65 -0.28 17.71 -3.58
CA LYS A 65 -1.75 17.64 -3.60
C LYS A 65 -2.33 17.52 -2.20
N SER A 66 -3.54 18.04 -2.05
CA SER A 66 -4.30 17.98 -0.82
C SER A 66 -5.25 16.78 -0.84
N PHE A 67 -5.35 16.10 0.30
CA PHE A 67 -6.22 14.93 0.48
C PHE A 67 -7.02 15.07 1.77
N GLN A 68 -8.30 14.71 1.73
CA GLN A 68 -9.15 14.60 2.90
C GLN A 68 -8.87 13.28 3.62
N VAL A 69 -8.63 13.36 4.93
CA VAL A 69 -8.40 12.19 5.78
C VAL A 69 -9.73 11.50 6.04
N THR A 70 -9.88 10.28 5.55
CA THR A 70 -11.11 9.48 5.70
C THR A 70 -11.02 8.45 6.82
N GLY A 71 -9.81 8.04 7.18
CA GLY A 71 -9.62 7.02 8.21
C GLY A 71 -8.18 6.85 8.65
N PHE A 72 -8.01 5.94 9.61
CA PHE A 72 -6.73 5.48 10.12
C PHE A 72 -6.56 3.98 9.95
N VAL A 73 -5.34 3.58 9.60
CA VAL A 73 -4.96 2.19 9.32
C VAL A 73 -3.88 1.71 10.27
N GLN A 74 -4.03 0.47 10.74
CA GLN A 74 -3.09 -0.15 11.65
C GLN A 74 -2.03 -0.91 10.86
N SER A 75 -0.76 -0.67 11.20
CA SER A 75 0.33 -1.48 10.67
C SER A 75 1.27 -1.90 11.79
N VAL A 76 1.59 -3.19 11.82
CA VAL A 76 2.64 -3.76 12.67
C VAL A 76 4.05 -3.48 12.12
N ASN A 77 4.13 -2.97 10.89
CA ASN A 77 5.35 -2.57 10.20
C ASN A 77 5.37 -1.05 10.00
N LEU A 78 6.53 -0.50 9.61
CA LEU A 78 6.68 0.91 9.25
C LEU A 78 6.35 1.91 10.38
N GLN A 79 6.22 1.45 11.63
CA GLN A 79 5.99 2.31 12.80
C GLN A 79 4.73 3.21 12.67
N GLY A 80 3.72 2.78 11.90
CA GLY A 80 2.54 3.59 11.59
C GLY A 80 2.79 4.74 10.60
N GLU A 81 3.98 4.81 9.99
CA GLU A 81 4.38 5.82 8.99
C GLU A 81 4.06 5.33 7.58
N LEU A 82 2.76 5.17 7.32
CA LEU A 82 2.22 4.85 6.01
C LEU A 82 0.97 5.66 5.71
N CYS A 83 0.51 5.59 4.47
CA CYS A 83 -0.83 5.97 4.08
C CYS A 83 -1.40 5.01 3.05
N GLU A 84 -2.72 5.00 2.92
CA GLU A 84 -3.44 4.32 1.85
C GLU A 84 -4.16 5.34 0.96
N LEU A 85 -4.20 5.06 -0.34
CA LEU A 85 -4.82 5.86 -1.39
C LEU A 85 -5.67 4.97 -2.29
N SER A 86 -6.66 5.56 -2.96
CA SER A 86 -7.25 4.96 -4.15
C SER A 86 -6.22 4.93 -5.30
N ILE A 87 -6.45 4.07 -6.30
CA ILE A 87 -5.63 4.08 -7.53
C ILE A 87 -5.69 5.44 -8.23
N GLU A 88 -6.86 6.09 -8.23
CA GLU A 88 -7.04 7.41 -8.82
C GLU A 88 -6.21 8.45 -8.06
N GLY A 89 -6.26 8.46 -6.73
CA GLY A 89 -5.50 9.39 -5.91
C GLY A 89 -3.99 9.21 -6.04
N TYR A 90 -3.54 7.96 -6.10
CA TYR A 90 -2.17 7.62 -6.44
C TYR A 90 -1.79 8.18 -7.82
N ASN A 91 -2.51 7.84 -8.89
CA ASN A 91 -2.20 8.31 -10.24
C ASN A 91 -2.26 9.84 -10.38
N SER A 92 -2.98 10.50 -9.48
CA SER A 92 -3.05 11.96 -9.41
C SER A 92 -1.75 12.59 -8.90
N LEU A 93 -0.97 11.87 -8.07
CA LEU A 93 0.32 12.28 -7.50
C LEU A 93 1.51 11.84 -8.35
N PHE A 94 1.43 10.63 -8.91
CA PHE A 94 2.53 10.01 -9.62
C PHE A 94 2.32 10.10 -11.13
N ASN A 95 3.27 10.70 -11.84
CA ASN A 95 3.29 10.60 -13.31
C ASN A 95 3.39 9.11 -13.70
N GLN A 96 2.60 8.69 -14.70
CA GLN A 96 2.44 7.27 -15.13
C GLN A 96 3.74 6.54 -15.57
N ASN A 97 4.88 7.20 -15.51
CA ASN A 97 6.19 6.63 -15.85
C ASN A 97 6.88 5.92 -14.66
N GLN A 98 6.31 5.95 -13.45
CA GLN A 98 6.86 5.24 -12.30
C GLN A 98 6.29 3.82 -12.21
N THR A 99 7.17 2.82 -12.19
CA THR A 99 6.77 1.41 -12.09
C THR A 99 6.34 1.10 -10.65
N PRO A 100 5.08 0.73 -10.41
CA PRO A 100 4.62 0.44 -9.07
C PRO A 100 5.18 -0.87 -8.54
N TYR A 101 5.48 -0.93 -7.24
CA TYR A 101 5.74 -2.19 -6.55
C TYR A 101 4.41 -2.94 -6.31
N LEU A 102 4.35 -4.19 -6.76
CA LEU A 102 3.21 -5.09 -6.58
C LEU A 102 3.48 -6.08 -5.44
N TYR A 103 2.73 -5.96 -4.35
CA TYR A 103 2.70 -6.99 -3.30
C TYR A 103 1.59 -7.99 -3.63
N VAL A 104 1.98 -9.21 -3.99
CA VAL A 104 1.04 -10.32 -4.25
C VAL A 104 0.93 -11.15 -2.98
N TYR A 105 -0.28 -11.26 -2.44
CA TYR A 105 -0.59 -12.21 -1.38
C TYR A 105 -1.05 -13.54 -1.99
N LEU A 106 -0.44 -14.65 -1.55
CA LEU A 106 -0.86 -15.99 -1.95
C LEU A 106 -1.99 -16.47 -1.04
N GLU A 107 -3.07 -16.95 -1.65
CA GLU A 107 -4.31 -17.33 -0.99
C GLU A 107 -4.15 -18.51 0.01
N ASN A 108 -3.11 -19.33 -0.17
CA ASN A 108 -2.80 -20.48 0.68
C ASN A 108 -1.29 -20.62 0.94
N ALA A 109 -0.91 -20.68 2.22
CA ALA A 109 0.47 -20.88 2.67
C ALA A 109 1.04 -22.27 2.30
N GLU A 110 0.18 -23.24 1.97
CA GLU A 110 0.61 -24.59 1.55
C GLU A 110 1.34 -24.60 0.19
N ASN A 111 1.20 -23.53 -0.61
CA ASN A 111 1.95 -23.40 -1.86
C ASN A 111 3.33 -22.77 -1.69
N ALA A 112 3.72 -22.38 -0.46
CA ALA A 112 5.04 -21.83 -0.18
C ALA A 112 6.14 -22.92 -0.11
N SER A 113 5.78 -24.20 -0.09
CA SER A 113 6.70 -25.31 0.14
C SER A 113 6.43 -26.54 -0.74
N SER A 114 6.48 -26.43 -2.07
CA SER A 114 6.80 -27.62 -2.88
C SER A 114 7.38 -27.32 -4.27
N SER A 115 8.69 -27.56 -4.37
CA SER A 115 9.50 -27.74 -5.58
C SER A 115 9.76 -26.50 -6.45
N PRO A 116 11.05 -26.14 -6.68
CA PRO A 116 11.45 -25.08 -7.61
C PRO A 116 10.86 -25.22 -9.03
N ALA A 117 10.54 -26.46 -9.45
CA ALA A 117 10.07 -26.75 -10.79
C ALA A 117 8.61 -26.30 -11.07
N LYS A 118 7.75 -26.19 -10.05
CA LYS A 118 6.38 -25.65 -10.22
C LYS A 118 6.37 -24.12 -10.29
N THR A 119 7.24 -23.48 -9.52
CA THR A 119 7.45 -22.02 -9.55
C THR A 119 7.89 -21.55 -10.93
N GLU A 120 8.75 -22.31 -11.61
CA GLU A 120 9.17 -21.97 -12.99
C GLU A 120 8.06 -22.08 -14.03
N LYS A 121 7.07 -22.97 -13.84
CA LYS A 121 5.94 -23.15 -14.76
C LYS A 121 4.88 -22.07 -14.61
N LEU A 122 4.60 -21.59 -13.39
CA LEU A 122 3.75 -20.42 -13.17
C LEU A 122 4.45 -19.11 -13.59
N LEU A 123 5.77 -19.02 -13.41
CA LEU A 123 6.56 -17.93 -13.98
C LEU A 123 6.56 -17.98 -15.52
N SER A 124 6.67 -19.15 -16.16
CA SER A 124 6.73 -19.23 -17.62
C SER A 124 5.44 -18.81 -18.32
N LEU A 125 4.28 -18.99 -17.68
CA LEU A 125 2.99 -18.50 -18.17
C LEU A 125 2.83 -16.98 -18.02
N LYS A 126 3.63 -16.30 -17.18
CA LYS A 126 3.62 -14.84 -16.98
C LYS A 126 4.89 -14.13 -17.47
N LYS A 127 5.81 -14.86 -18.13
CA LYS A 127 7.16 -14.39 -18.56
C LYS A 127 7.17 -13.42 -19.75
N THR A 128 6.04 -12.86 -20.17
CA THR A 128 6.05 -11.68 -21.06
C THR A 128 6.24 -10.42 -20.21
N LYS A 129 7.53 -10.15 -19.92
CA LYS A 129 8.11 -8.99 -19.21
C LYS A 129 7.81 -8.89 -17.70
N LEU A 130 8.82 -9.21 -16.89
CA LEU A 130 9.45 -8.32 -15.88
C LEU A 130 10.50 -9.10 -15.04
N PRO A 131 11.62 -8.47 -14.63
CA PRO A 131 12.77 -9.15 -14.03
C PRO A 131 12.59 -9.50 -12.54
N LYS A 132 13.31 -10.54 -12.11
CA LYS A 132 13.33 -11.14 -10.75
C LYS A 132 13.87 -10.19 -9.68
N ILE A 133 13.22 -10.11 -8.51
CA ILE A 133 13.85 -9.77 -7.21
C ILE A 133 13.21 -10.60 -6.07
N GLN A 134 14.05 -10.99 -5.09
CA GLN A 134 13.81 -11.83 -3.91
C GLN A 134 12.73 -11.30 -2.97
N SER A 135 11.81 -12.20 -2.58
CA SER A 135 10.87 -12.02 -1.47
C SER A 135 11.45 -12.60 -0.18
N THR A 136 11.47 -11.82 0.91
CA THR A 136 11.56 -12.37 2.27
C THR A 136 10.37 -11.86 3.08
N TYR A 137 9.39 -12.74 3.28
CA TYR A 137 8.35 -12.60 4.29
C TYR A 137 8.43 -13.86 5.17
N GLN A 138 8.68 -13.70 6.46
CA GLN A 138 8.46 -14.75 7.45
C GLN A 138 7.10 -14.48 8.11
N ALA A 139 6.18 -15.43 7.98
CA ALA A 139 4.96 -15.46 8.76
C ALA A 139 5.32 -15.83 10.21
N TYR A 140 4.88 -15.02 11.17
CA TYR A 140 4.97 -15.35 12.59
C TYR A 140 3.81 -16.28 12.95
N SER A 141 4.12 -17.49 13.42
CA SER A 141 3.18 -18.37 14.12
C SER A 141 3.27 -18.06 15.61
N PRO A 142 2.18 -17.64 16.27
CA PRO A 142 2.20 -17.46 17.73
C PRO A 142 2.37 -18.83 18.41
N SER A 143 3.24 -18.89 19.42
CA SER A 143 3.37 -19.99 20.38
C SER A 143 2.34 -19.88 21.49
#